data_AF-A0A5Z0FAN7-F1
#
_entry.id   AF-A0A5Z0FAN7-F1
#
_cell.length_a   1.000
_cell.length_b   1.000
_cell.length_c   1.000
_cell.angle_alpha   90.00
_cell.angle_beta   90.00
_cell.angle_gamma   90.00
#
_symmetry.space_group_name_H-M   'P 1'
#
loop_
_entity.id
_entity.type
_entity.pdbx_description
1 polymer ?
#
loop_
_entity_poly.entity_id
_entity_poly.type
_entity_poly.pdbx_seq_one_letter_code
_entity_poly.pdbx_strand_id
1 'polypeptide(L)'
;LKFDDKIEGKNLIDILLEPTRIYVRDFLTLKPYISALAHITGGGLVENLPRVLPRGMGATIRKHHLKTPEIFYTIGQAVEESEMYRSFNMG
;
A
#
# COMPACT_ATOMS: atom_id res chain seq x y z
N LEU A 1 16.82 9.53 -9.33
CA LEU A 1 15.46 9.66 -9.90
C LEU A 1 15.22 11.13 -10.21
N LYS A 2 14.97 11.44 -11.47
CA LYS A 2 14.50 12.74 -11.97
C LYS A 2 13.03 12.63 -12.35
N PHE A 3 12.31 13.75 -12.35
CA PHE A 3 10.86 13.76 -12.58
C PHE A 3 10.44 13.30 -13.99
N ASP A 4 11.33 13.42 -14.96
CA ASP A 4 11.20 12.97 -16.34
C ASP A 4 11.67 11.52 -16.57
N ASP A 5 12.23 10.85 -15.55
CA ASP A 5 12.57 9.43 -15.63
C ASP A 5 11.30 8.61 -15.90
N LYS A 6 11.45 7.53 -16.69
CA LYS A 6 10.34 6.66 -17.08
C LYS A 6 10.28 5.41 -16.20
N ILE A 7 9.10 5.12 -15.66
CA ILE A 7 8.76 3.86 -15.00
C ILE A 7 7.49 3.34 -15.67
N GLU A 8 7.54 2.11 -16.19
CA GLU A 8 6.45 1.49 -16.96
C GLU A 8 5.89 2.41 -18.08
N GLY A 9 6.75 3.21 -18.71
CA GLY A 9 6.39 4.12 -19.79
C GLY A 9 5.79 5.48 -19.37
N LYS A 10 5.47 5.68 -18.08
CA LYS A 10 4.99 6.96 -17.54
C LYS A 10 6.13 7.78 -16.95
N ASN A 11 6.01 9.11 -16.93
CA ASN A 11 6.99 9.93 -16.21
C ASN A 11 6.82 9.72 -14.72
N LEU A 12 7.93 9.77 -13.98
CA LEU A 12 7.92 9.65 -12.53
C LEU A 12 6.97 10.64 -11.86
N ILE A 13 6.96 11.91 -12.30
CA ILE A 13 6.08 12.93 -11.73
C ILE A 13 4.59 12.58 -11.85
N ASP A 14 4.18 11.98 -12.97
CA ASP A 14 2.79 11.60 -13.21
C ASP A 14 2.37 10.44 -12.30
N ILE A 15 3.29 9.50 -12.03
CA ILE A 15 3.08 8.38 -11.10
C ILE A 15 2.95 8.89 -9.66
N LEU A 16 3.85 9.78 -9.24
CA LEU A 16 3.86 10.31 -7.87
C LEU A 16 2.64 11.20 -7.56
N LEU A 17 2.08 11.85 -8.58
CA LEU A 17 0.89 12.70 -8.46
C LEU A 17 -0.41 11.95 -8.76
N GLU A 18 -0.37 10.62 -8.97
CA GLU A 18 -1.57 9.84 -9.19
C GLU A 18 -2.52 9.99 -7.97
N PRO A 19 -3.77 10.44 -8.17
CA PRO A 19 -4.68 10.68 -7.06
C PRO A 19 -4.97 9.40 -6.28
N THR A 20 -5.17 9.53 -4.96
CA THR A 20 -5.57 8.41 -4.11
C THR A 20 -6.86 7.76 -4.59
N ARG A 21 -6.87 6.44 -4.73
CA ARG A 21 -8.06 5.67 -5.11
C ARG A 21 -9.14 5.73 -4.02
N ILE A 22 -10.38 5.96 -4.43
CA ILE A 22 -11.55 6.01 -3.54
C ILE A 22 -12.31 4.68 -3.60
N TYR A 23 -12.35 3.95 -2.48
CA TYR A 23 -12.92 2.59 -2.40
C TYR A 23 -14.38 2.52 -1.89
N VAL A 24 -15.09 3.65 -1.77
CA VAL A 24 -16.43 3.67 -1.14
C VAL A 24 -17.45 2.76 -1.85
N ARG A 25 -17.41 2.68 -3.18
CA ARG A 25 -18.32 1.83 -3.96
C ARG A 25 -18.04 0.34 -3.74
N ASP A 26 -16.76 -0.03 -3.76
CA ASP A 26 -16.29 -1.39 -3.49
C ASP A 26 -16.70 -1.81 -2.08
N PHE A 27 -16.47 -0.93 -1.09
CA PHE A 27 -16.85 -1.17 0.30
C PHE A 27 -18.35 -1.38 0.48
N LEU A 28 -19.19 -0.49 -0.07
CA LEU A 28 -20.65 -0.62 0.08
C LEU A 28 -21.17 -1.94 -0.48
N THR A 29 -20.58 -2.43 -1.58
CA THR A 29 -20.94 -3.70 -2.21
C THR A 29 -20.52 -4.90 -1.36
N LEU A 30 -19.35 -4.83 -0.72
CA LEU A 30 -18.75 -5.96 0.01
C LEU A 30 -19.04 -5.95 1.52
N LYS A 31 -19.57 -4.85 2.06
CA LYS A 31 -19.78 -4.63 3.50
C LYS A 31 -20.39 -5.82 4.25
N PRO A 32 -21.41 -6.55 3.73
CA PRO A 32 -21.99 -7.69 4.44
C PRO A 32 -21.01 -8.85 4.67
N TYR A 33 -19.92 -8.92 3.90
CA TYR A 33 -18.93 -10.00 3.92
C TYR A 33 -17.61 -9.59 4.60
N ILE A 34 -17.51 -8.38 5.14
CA ILE A 34 -16.29 -7.83 5.73
C ILE A 34 -16.36 -7.88 7.25
N SER A 35 -15.46 -8.64 7.88
CA SER A 35 -15.31 -8.65 9.35
C SER A 35 -14.56 -7.42 9.88
N ALA A 36 -13.57 -6.93 9.13
CA ALA A 36 -12.74 -5.79 9.48
C ALA A 36 -12.12 -5.18 8.21
N LEU A 37 -11.85 -3.88 8.23
CA LEU A 37 -11.24 -3.14 7.11
C LEU A 37 -10.19 -2.16 7.65
N ALA A 38 -8.94 -2.28 7.19
CA ALA A 38 -7.87 -1.34 7.51
C ALA A 38 -7.59 -0.42 6.31
N HIS A 39 -7.58 0.89 6.54
CA HIS A 39 -7.10 1.87 5.56
C HIS A 39 -5.60 2.07 5.76
N ILE A 40 -4.80 1.73 4.75
CA ILE A 40 -3.33 1.81 4.82
C ILE A 40 -2.89 3.23 4.50
N THR A 41 -2.46 3.96 5.53
CA THR A 41 -2.03 5.37 5.45
C THR A 41 -0.66 5.54 6.12
N GLY A 42 -0.41 6.63 6.84
CA GLY A 42 0.81 6.78 7.64
C GLY A 42 0.98 5.62 8.62
N GLY A 43 2.21 5.12 8.73
CA GLY A 43 2.55 3.89 9.47
C GLY A 43 2.37 2.60 8.66
N GLY A 44 1.87 2.71 7.42
CA GLY A 44 1.87 1.63 6.45
C GLY A 44 1.08 0.41 6.91
N LEU A 45 1.40 -0.74 6.35
CA LEU A 45 0.70 -1.98 6.66
C LEU A 45 0.95 -2.43 8.10
N VAL A 46 2.17 -2.21 8.60
CA VAL A 46 2.64 -2.65 9.91
C VAL A 46 1.84 -2.01 11.03
N GLU A 47 1.52 -0.72 10.93
CA GLU A 47 0.78 -0.03 11.98
C GLU A 47 -0.74 -0.04 11.77
N ASN A 48 -1.23 -0.04 10.53
CA ASN A 48 -2.66 0.11 10.26
C ASN A 48 -3.43 -1.21 10.40
N LEU A 49 -2.88 -2.35 9.95
CA LEU A 49 -3.58 -3.63 10.00
C LEU A 49 -3.87 -4.13 11.43
N PRO A 50 -2.94 -4.05 12.40
CA PRO A 50 -3.23 -4.50 13.77
C PRO A 50 -4.36 -3.73 14.45
N ARG A 51 -4.65 -2.48 14.05
CA ARG A 51 -5.68 -1.63 14.66
C ARG A 51 -7.10 -2.19 14.52
N VAL A 52 -7.31 -3.05 13.53
CA VAL A 52 -8.63 -3.63 13.23
C VAL A 52 -8.73 -5.10 13.66
N LEU A 53 -7.65 -5.66 14.20
CA LEU A 53 -7.63 -7.03 14.73
C LEU A 53 -8.00 -7.02 16.22
N PRO A 54 -8.73 -8.03 16.71
CA PRO A 54 -8.98 -8.15 18.14
C PRO A 54 -7.68 -8.43 18.92
N ARG A 55 -7.69 -8.13 20.22
CA ARG A 55 -6.55 -8.37 21.11
C ARG A 55 -6.11 -9.85 21.06
N GLY A 56 -4.80 -10.07 20.92
CA GLY A 56 -4.21 -11.40 20.87
C GLY A 56 -4.19 -12.04 19.48
N MET A 57 -4.66 -11.34 18.45
CA MET A 57 -4.55 -11.79 17.05
C MET A 57 -3.45 -11.03 16.30
N GLY A 58 -2.90 -11.71 15.29
CA GLY A 58 -2.02 -11.12 14.29
C GLY A 58 -2.46 -11.56 12.89
N ALA A 59 -1.80 -11.03 11.87
CA ALA A 59 -2.04 -11.39 10.48
C ALA A 59 -0.74 -11.84 9.81
N THR A 60 -0.82 -12.87 8.96
CA THR A 60 0.28 -13.30 8.10
C THR A 60 -0.03 -12.90 6.66
N ILE A 61 0.83 -12.07 6.07
CA ILE A 61 0.67 -11.61 4.70
C ILE A 61 1.70 -12.28 3.81
N ARG A 62 1.22 -12.91 2.73
CA ARG A 62 2.06 -13.42 1.66
C ARG A 62 2.40 -12.26 0.73
N LYS A 63 3.57 -11.64 0.91
CA LYS A 63 4.02 -10.44 0.18
C LYS A 63 3.89 -10.58 -1.35
N HIS A 64 4.20 -11.75 -1.90
CA HIS A 64 4.11 -12.02 -3.35
C HIS A 64 2.68 -12.01 -3.92
N HIS A 65 1.64 -11.96 -3.08
CA HIS A 65 0.25 -11.76 -3.53
C HIS A 65 -0.14 -10.28 -3.61
N LEU A 66 0.67 -9.36 -3.06
CA LEU A 66 0.41 -7.93 -3.17
C LEU A 66 0.80 -7.48 -4.58
N LYS A 67 -0.09 -6.70 -5.21
CA LYS A 67 0.18 -6.07 -6.50
C LYS A 67 0.91 -4.75 -6.26
N THR A 68 2.20 -4.85 -5.96
CA THR A 68 3.05 -3.70 -5.67
C THR A 68 3.42 -2.94 -6.95
N PRO A 69 3.10 -1.64 -7.06
CA PRO A 69 3.57 -0.80 -8.17
C PRO A 69 5.10 -0.72 -8.29
N GLU A 70 5.62 -0.67 -9.52
CA GLU A 70 7.06 -0.68 -9.83
C GLU A 70 7.86 0.46 -9.17
N ILE A 71 7.20 1.60 -8.94
CA ILE A 71 7.80 2.73 -8.23
C ILE A 71 8.29 2.35 -6.82
N PHE A 72 7.60 1.46 -6.11
CA PHE A 72 8.04 1.05 -4.77
C PHE A 72 9.26 0.12 -4.82
N TYR A 73 9.39 -0.73 -5.85
CA TYR A 73 10.62 -1.50 -6.04
C TYR A 73 11.80 -0.59 -6.36
N THR A 74 11.57 0.45 -7.16
CA THR A 74 12.60 1.45 -7.50
C THR A 74 13.06 2.23 -6.26
N ILE A 75 12.13 2.73 -5.44
CA ILE A 75 12.46 3.43 -4.19
C ILE A 75 13.13 2.48 -3.19
N GLY A 76 12.67 1.23 -3.11
CA GLY A 76 13.18 0.20 -2.21
C GLY A 76 14.64 -0.21 -2.46
N GLN A 77 15.24 0.17 -3.60
CA GLN A 77 16.69 -0.03 -3.82
C GLN A 77 17.56 0.82 -2.87
N ALA A 78 17.02 1.93 -2.35
CA ALA A 78 17.74 2.87 -1.49
C ALA A 78 17.22 2.89 -0.04
N VAL A 79 16.22 2.07 0.30
CA VAL A 79 15.51 2.09 1.59
C VAL A 79 15.36 0.67 2.11
N GLU A 80 15.52 0.48 3.41
CA GLU A 80 15.29 -0.83 4.03
C GLU A 80 13.85 -1.32 3.85
N GLU A 81 13.66 -2.62 3.64
CA GLU A 81 12.33 -3.19 3.40
C GLU A 81 11.37 -2.93 4.57
N SER A 82 11.85 -3.00 5.81
CA SER A 82 11.09 -2.68 7.02
C SER A 82 10.49 -1.27 6.98
N GLU A 83 11.29 -0.30 6.54
CA GLU A 83 10.89 1.09 6.40
C GLU A 83 9.95 1.28 5.20
N MET A 84 10.14 0.54 4.11
CA MET A 84 9.21 0.53 2.97
C MET A 84 7.78 0.15 3.41
N TYR A 85 7.62 -0.92 4.19
CA TYR A 85 6.30 -1.37 4.67
C TYR A 85 5.70 -0.51 5.79
N ARG A 86 6.51 0.35 6.42
CA ARG A 86 6.08 1.30 7.45
C ARG A 86 5.72 2.67 6.85
N SER A 87 6.42 3.10 5.81
CA SER A 87 6.22 4.41 5.20
C SER A 87 5.24 4.40 4.03
N PHE A 88 5.23 3.33 3.23
CA PHE A 88 4.36 3.19 2.06
C PHE A 88 3.25 2.17 2.27
N ASN A 89 2.21 2.27 1.45
CA ASN A 89 1.14 1.28 1.40
C ASN A 89 1.57 -0.03 0.69
N MET A 90 2.62 0.02 -0.14
CA MET A 90 3.15 -1.10 -0.93
C MET A 90 2.15 -1.70 -1.94
N GLY A 91 1.16 -0.92 -2.36
CA GLY A 91 0.10 -1.32 -3.30
C GLY A 91 -1.29 -0.94 -2.82
#